data_AF-A0A2K3JGB6-F1
#
_entry.id   AF-A0A2K3JGB6-F1
#
_cell.length_a   1.000
_cell.length_b   1.000
_cell.length_c   1.000
_cell.angle_alpha   90.00
_cell.angle_beta   90.00
_cell.angle_gamma   90.00
#
_symmetry.space_group_name_H-M   'P 1'
#
loop_
_entity.id
_entity.type
_entity.pdbx_description
1 polymer ?
#
loop_
_entity_poly.entity_id
_entity_poly.type
_entity_poly.pdbx_seq_one_letter_code
_entity_poly.pdbx_strand_id
1 'polypeptide(L)' 'MVYYQFQGCTKHIRIGKIICLARTYHEHAKEMNVNTTEDPLLFLKPASSVIFHHGTIKIP' A
#
# COMPACT_ATOMS: atom_id res chain seq x y z
N MET A 1 -16.50 8.05 -1.73
CA MET A 1 -15.77 7.22 -0.73
C MET A 1 -15.38 5.90 -1.40
N VAL A 2 -14.20 5.36 -1.11
CA VAL A 2 -13.66 4.15 -1.77
C VAL A 2 -13.93 2.92 -0.90
N TYR A 3 -14.41 1.84 -1.50
CA TYR A 3 -14.71 0.58 -0.82
C TYR A 3 -13.99 -0.58 -1.47
N TYR A 4 -13.51 -1.54 -0.69
CA TYR A 4 -12.95 -2.79 -1.19
C TYR A 4 -13.90 -3.95 -0.91
N GLN A 5 -14.02 -4.85 -1.87
CA GLN A 5 -14.74 -6.11 -1.74
C GLN A 5 -13.74 -7.27 -1.86
N PHE A 6 -13.70 -8.13 -0.85
CA PHE A 6 -12.87 -9.33 -0.88
C PHE A 6 -13.54 -10.41 -1.72
N GLN A 7 -12.75 -11.22 -2.43
CA GLN A 7 -13.26 -12.39 -3.16
C GLN A 7 -13.99 -13.34 -2.20
N GLY A 8 -15.15 -13.86 -2.62
CA GLY A 8 -15.99 -14.72 -1.78
C GLY A 8 -16.74 -13.99 -0.65
N CYS A 9 -16.67 -12.65 -0.59
CA CYS A 9 -17.38 -11.85 0.39
C CYS A 9 -18.37 -10.88 -0.29
N THR A 10 -19.57 -10.72 0.27
CA THR A 10 -20.57 -9.75 -0.20
C THR A 10 -20.47 -8.38 0.48
N LYS A 11 -19.61 -8.27 1.51
CA LYS A 11 -19.47 -7.04 2.29
C LYS A 11 -18.52 -6.06 1.62
N HIS A 12 -18.98 -4.81 1.52
CA HIS A 12 -18.15 -3.68 1.10
C HIS A 12 -17.49 -3.04 2.31
N ILE A 13 -16.16 -3.01 2.34
CA ILE A 13 -15.38 -2.42 3.43
C ILE A 13 -14.90 -1.04 3.01
N ARG A 14 -15.24 -0.01 3.80
CA ARG A 14 -14.77 1.36 3.54
C ARG A 14 -13.25 1.42 3.74
N ILE A 15 -12.53 1.91 2.74
CA ILE A 15 -11.10 2.20 2.86
C ILE A 15 -10.95 3.54 3.58
N GLY A 16 -10.31 3.53 4.76
CA GLY A 16 -10.01 4.75 5.52
C GLY A 16 -8.63 5.32 5.18
N LYS A 17 -7.60 4.54 5.47
CA LYS A 17 -6.19 4.88 5.21
C LYS A 17 -5.42 3.61 4.81
N ILE A 18 -4.32 3.79 4.10
CA ILE A 18 -3.39 2.72 3.77
C ILE A 18 -2.16 2.92 4.66
N ILE A 19 -1.86 1.93 5.50
CA ILE A 19 -0.64 1.89 6.30
C ILE A 19 0.38 1.07 5.52
N CYS A 20 1.52 1.67 5.23
CA CYS A 20 2.56 1.06 4.43
C CYS A 20 3.81 0.84 5.27
N LEU A 21 4.56 -0.21 4.94
CA LEU A 21 5.86 -0.52 5.52
C LEU A 21 6.94 -0.17 4.51
N ALA A 22 8.04 0.42 4.98
CA ALA A 22 9.23 0.68 4.19
C ALA A 22 10.36 -0.27 4.58
N ARG A 23 11.25 -0.59 3.62
CA ARG A 23 12.51 -1.31 3.85
C ARG A 23 12.35 -2.69 4.52
N THR A 24 11.26 -3.41 4.22
CA THR A 24 10.98 -4.75 4.79
C THR A 24 11.68 -5.90 4.09
N TYR A 25 12.23 -5.68 2.88
CA TYR A 25 12.96 -6.68 2.11
C TYR A 25 14.43 -6.28 2.02
N HIS A 26 15.34 -7.17 2.45
CA HIS A 26 16.78 -6.91 2.49
C HIS A 26 17.35 -6.53 1.11
N GLU A 27 17.00 -7.27 0.06
CA GLU A 27 17.48 -6.97 -1.30
C GLU A 27 16.95 -5.62 -1.81
N HIS A 28 15.70 -5.28 -1.52
CA HIS A 28 15.13 -3.98 -1.89
C HIS A 28 15.77 -2.81 -1.11
N ALA A 29 16.20 -3.03 0.13
CA ALA A 29 16.96 -2.02 0.86
C ALA A 29 18.34 -1.82 0.22
N LYS A 30 19.03 -2.93 -0.10
CA LYS A 30 20.36 -2.93 -0.72
C LYS A 30 20.36 -2.25 -2.10
N GLU A 31 19.40 -2.53 -2.98
CA GLU A 31 19.33 -1.87 -4.30
C GLU A 31 19.15 -0.35 -4.19
N MET A 32 18.49 0.11 -3.12
CA MET A 32 18.24 1.52 -2.83
C MET A 32 19.40 2.19 -2.06
N ASN A 33 20.51 1.48 -1.82
CA ASN A 33 21.65 1.93 -1.00
C ASN A 33 21.23 2.40 0.41
N VAL A 34 20.26 1.70 1.01
CA VAL A 34 19.82 1.91 2.39
C VAL A 34 19.86 0.59 3.16
N ASN A 35 19.94 0.65 4.49
CA ASN A 35 19.93 -0.56 5.33
C ASN A 35 18.49 -1.08 5.52
N THR A 36 18.27 -2.24 6.12
CA THR A 36 16.97 -2.52 6.76
C THR A 36 16.89 -1.78 8.11
N THR A 37 15.75 -1.84 8.79
CA THR A 37 15.60 -1.30 10.15
C THR A 37 15.14 -2.40 11.10
N GLU A 38 15.59 -2.33 12.36
CA GLU A 38 15.11 -3.24 13.41
C GLU A 38 13.65 -2.94 13.76
N ASP A 39 13.32 -1.66 13.91
CA ASP A 39 11.94 -1.21 14.08
C ASP A 39 11.23 -0.99 12.74
N PRO A 40 9.91 -1.28 12.64
CA PRO A 40 9.15 -1.05 11.41
C PRO A 40 9.06 0.44 11.04
N LEU A 41 9.50 0.78 9.83
CA LEU A 41 9.29 2.10 9.25
C LEU A 41 7.90 2.19 8.61
N LEU A 42 7.04 3.05 9.14
CA LEU A 42 5.68 3.25 8.67
C LEU A 42 5.51 4.55 7.89
N PHE A 43 4.69 4.51 6.85
CA PHE A 43 4.16 5.71 6.18
C PHE A 43 2.71 5.50 5.76
N LEU A 44 2.04 6.58 5.36
CA LEU A 44 0.61 6.57 5.05
C LEU A 44 0.35 6.98 3.60
N LYS A 45 -0.69 6.39 3.02
CA LYS A 45 -1.35 6.91 1.81
C LYS A 45 -2.85 7.14 2.08
N PRO A 46 -3.46 8.18 1.49
CA PRO A 46 -4.88 8.46 1.65
C PRO A 46 -5.72 7.46 0.84
N ALA A 47 -6.99 7.27 1.23
CA ALA A 47 -7.92 6.43 0.45
C ALA A 47 -8.12 6.92 -1.00
N SER A 48 -7.89 8.21 -1.27
CA SER A 48 -7.96 8.79 -2.62
C SER A 48 -6.87 8.31 -3.58
N SER A 49 -5.79 7.68 -3.09
CA SER A 49 -4.74 7.14 -3.95
C SER A 49 -5.02 5.72 -4.45
N VAL A 50 -6.15 5.11 -4.06
CA VAL A 50 -6.51 3.76 -4.47
C VAL A 50 -7.07 3.77 -5.90
N ILE A 51 -6.46 2.97 -6.77
CA ILE A 51 -7.06 2.49 -8.01
C ILE A 51 -7.17 0.95 -7.91
N PHE A 52 -8.19 0.37 -8.54
CA PHE A 52 -8.44 -1.08 -8.45
C PHE A 52 -7.70 -1.86 -9.52
N HIS A 53 -7.73 -3.19 -9.41
CA HIS A 53 -7.16 -4.10 -10.40
C HIS A 53 -7.69 -3.76 -11.81
N HIS A 54 -6.79 -3.75 -12.80
CA HIS A 54 -7.05 -3.29 -14.16
C HIS A 54 -7.45 -1.80 -14.33
N GLY A 55 -7.35 -0.99 -13.28
CA GLY A 55 -7.51 0.46 -13.38
C GLY A 55 -6.39 1.12 -14.17
N THR A 56 -6.69 2.20 -14.88
CA THR A 56 -5.69 3.00 -15.60
C THR A 56 -4.74 3.70 -14.64
N ILE A 57 -3.43 3.52 -14.83
CA ILE A 57 -2.40 4.24 -14.09
C ILE A 57 -2.21 5.61 -14.74
N LYS A 58 -2.38 6.67 -13.95
CA LYS A 58 -2.01 8.04 -14.32
C LYS A 58 -0.84 8.46 -13.44
N ILE A 59 0.30 8.74 -14.05
CA ILE A 59 1.47 9.28 -13.36
C ILE A 59 1.37 10.82 -13.28
N PRO A 60 1.86 11.46 -12.20
CA PRO A 60 1.97 12.92 -12.13
C PRO A 60 2.82 13.52 -13.25
#